data_AF-A0A7S3TTF3-F1
#
_entry.id   AF-A0A7S3TTF3-F1
#
_cell.length_a   1.000
_cell.length_b   1.000
_cell.length_c   1.000
_cell.angle_alpha   90.00
_cell.angle_beta   90.00
_cell.angle_gamma   90.00
#
_symmetry.space_group_name_H-M   'P 1'
#
loop_
_entity.id
_entity.type
_entity.pdbx_description
1 polymer ?
#
loop_
_entity_poly.entity_id
_entity_poly.type
_entity_poly.pdbx_seq_one_letter_code
_entity_poly.pdbx_strand_id
1 'polypeptide(L)'
;WALASTGRPECIGSRPIQLALGGPKVEHATGKVALREAFATVASWRRKDPIEVGSGITVIGHDPFWAELISDEEYRAEAAALASRGYVIKNKEHLANFRAFEAALGRDGARHPTRKRLPVGQGCAGCCFDVGSALFCDVCGAYPATRS
;
A
#
# COMPACT_ATOMS: atom_id res chain seq x y z
N TRP A 1 -13.50 -6.80 -23.30
CA TRP A 1 -13.85 -5.54 -23.99
C TRP A 1 -13.24 -4.32 -23.31
N ALA A 2 -13.64 -3.94 -22.08
CA ALA A 2 -13.10 -2.73 -21.42
C ALA A 2 -11.55 -2.67 -21.34
N LEU A 3 -10.88 -3.75 -20.95
CA LEU A 3 -9.40 -3.81 -20.94
C LEU A 3 -8.76 -3.74 -22.34
N ALA A 4 -9.52 -4.03 -23.40
CA ALA A 4 -9.06 -3.99 -24.78
C ALA A 4 -9.45 -2.69 -25.51
N SER A 5 -10.29 -1.85 -24.91
CA SER A 5 -10.94 -0.71 -25.57
C SER A 5 -10.94 0.56 -24.72
N THR A 6 -10.29 0.55 -23.57
CA THR A 6 -10.22 1.70 -22.66
C THR A 6 -8.83 1.82 -22.07
N GLY A 7 -8.15 2.93 -22.35
CA GLY A 7 -6.86 3.25 -21.76
C GLY A 7 -6.97 3.98 -20.42
N ARG A 8 -5.81 4.20 -19.79
CA ARG A 8 -5.70 5.01 -18.57
C ARG A 8 -6.15 6.47 -18.78
N PRO A 9 -5.84 7.15 -19.90
CA PRO A 9 -6.29 8.52 -20.15
C PRO A 9 -7.82 8.66 -20.14
N GLU A 10 -8.55 7.66 -20.63
CA GLU A 10 -10.01 7.63 -20.68
C GLU A 10 -10.63 7.36 -19.30
N CYS A 11 -9.83 6.82 -18.37
CA CYS A 11 -10.27 6.52 -17.01
C CYS A 11 -10.03 7.66 -16.00
N ILE A 12 -9.27 8.70 -16.38
CA ILE A 12 -8.83 9.79 -15.51
C ILE A 12 -9.13 11.13 -16.20
N GLY A 13 -9.77 12.06 -15.50
CA GLY A 13 -10.03 13.39 -16.05
C GLY A 13 -10.56 14.36 -15.01
N SER A 14 -10.72 15.64 -15.39
CA SER A 14 -11.43 16.61 -14.57
C SER A 14 -12.93 16.52 -14.82
N ARG A 15 -13.71 16.44 -13.73
CA ARG A 15 -15.17 16.48 -13.74
C ARG A 15 -15.65 17.22 -12.50
N PRO A 16 -16.89 17.76 -12.49
CA PRO A 16 -17.49 18.32 -11.29
C PRO A 16 -17.80 17.18 -10.31
N ILE A 17 -17.08 17.12 -9.19
CA ILE A 17 -17.32 16.13 -8.12
C ILE A 17 -17.62 16.83 -6.81
N GLN A 18 -18.34 16.13 -5.94
CA GLN A 18 -18.65 16.56 -4.59
C GLN A 18 -17.53 16.11 -3.64
N LEU A 19 -16.82 17.09 -3.07
CA LEU A 19 -15.70 16.85 -2.16
C LEU A 19 -16.12 16.61 -0.71
N ALA A 20 -17.28 17.15 -0.31
CA ALA A 20 -17.86 16.99 1.02
C ALA A 20 -19.35 16.64 0.91
N LEU A 21 -19.87 15.83 1.84
CA LEU A 21 -21.29 15.49 1.88
C LEU A 21 -22.14 16.77 2.01
N GLY A 22 -23.16 16.90 1.17
CA GLY A 22 -23.98 18.12 1.02
C GLY A 22 -23.31 19.34 0.34
N GLY A 23 -21.99 19.34 0.12
CA GLY A 23 -21.27 20.45 -0.49
C GLY A 23 -21.47 20.61 -2.01
N PRO A 24 -21.05 21.75 -2.59
CA PRO A 24 -21.13 21.98 -4.03
C PRO A 24 -20.22 21.02 -4.81
N LYS A 25 -20.56 20.79 -6.09
CA LYS A 25 -19.66 20.12 -7.02
C LYS A 25 -18.61 21.11 -7.50
N VAL A 26 -17.34 20.68 -7.54
CA VAL A 26 -16.22 21.47 -8.04
C VAL A 26 -15.42 20.65 -9.03
N GLU A 27 -14.84 21.30 -10.03
CA GLU A 27 -13.92 20.66 -10.96
C GLU A 27 -12.74 20.06 -10.21
N HIS A 28 -12.52 18.77 -10.40
CA HIS A 28 -11.44 18.05 -9.71
C HIS A 28 -10.96 16.86 -10.55
N ALA A 29 -9.65 16.62 -10.54
CA ALA A 29 -9.06 15.44 -11.15
C ALA A 29 -9.58 14.16 -10.46
N THR A 30 -10.23 13.27 -11.20
CA THR A 30 -10.86 12.07 -10.65
C THR A 30 -10.61 10.87 -11.56
N GLY A 31 -10.55 9.70 -10.93
CA GLY A 31 -10.49 8.43 -11.63
C GLY A 31 -11.88 7.82 -11.83
N LYS A 32 -11.90 6.70 -12.55
CA LYS A 32 -13.11 5.92 -12.88
C LYS A 32 -14.13 6.72 -13.69
N VAL A 33 -13.69 7.68 -14.51
CA VAL A 33 -14.59 8.60 -15.26
C VAL A 33 -15.66 7.85 -16.04
N ALA A 34 -15.26 6.90 -16.89
CA ALA A 34 -16.20 6.08 -17.67
C ALA A 34 -17.25 5.34 -16.80
N LEU A 35 -16.85 4.84 -15.63
CA LEU A 35 -17.77 4.17 -14.69
C LEU A 35 -18.76 5.16 -14.06
N ARG A 36 -18.28 6.36 -13.69
CA ARG A 36 -19.12 7.41 -13.08
C ARG A 36 -20.14 7.96 -14.08
N GLU A 37 -19.76 8.08 -15.35
CA GLU A 37 -20.63 8.52 -16.45
C GLU A 37 -21.65 7.44 -16.83
N ALA A 38 -21.23 6.17 -16.92
CA ALA A 38 -22.13 5.06 -17.26
C ALA A 38 -23.21 4.81 -16.18
N PHE A 39 -22.90 5.10 -14.91
CA PHE A 39 -23.82 4.90 -13.79
C PHE A 39 -23.97 6.19 -12.98
N ALA A 40 -24.55 7.25 -13.56
CA ALA A 40 -24.65 8.56 -12.93
C ALA A 40 -25.71 8.63 -11.83
N THR A 41 -25.27 8.50 -10.57
CA THR A 41 -26.09 8.68 -9.35
C THR A 41 -25.50 9.79 -8.48
N VAL A 42 -26.17 10.11 -7.37
CA VAL A 42 -25.64 11.04 -6.35
C VAL A 42 -24.28 10.58 -5.80
N ALA A 43 -24.08 9.27 -5.63
CA ALA A 43 -22.83 8.71 -5.10
C ALA A 43 -21.70 8.64 -6.15
N SER A 44 -22.06 8.63 -7.43
CA SER A 44 -21.12 8.44 -8.55
C SER A 44 -20.14 9.58 -8.71
N TRP A 45 -20.42 10.74 -8.11
CA TRP A 45 -19.55 11.92 -8.17
C TRP A 45 -19.01 12.32 -6.80
N ARG A 46 -18.91 11.37 -5.86
CA ARG A 46 -18.25 11.58 -4.57
C ARG A 46 -16.74 11.38 -4.68
N ARG A 47 -15.97 12.19 -3.95
CA ARG A 47 -14.54 11.96 -3.69
C ARG A 47 -14.35 10.62 -2.96
N LYS A 48 -13.21 9.97 -3.22
CA LYS A 48 -12.72 8.88 -2.36
C LYS A 48 -12.02 9.53 -1.18
N ASP A 49 -12.61 9.44 0.00
CA ASP A 49 -11.94 9.88 1.22
C ASP A 49 -10.80 8.92 1.58
N PRO A 50 -9.78 9.40 2.33
CA PRO A 50 -8.83 8.53 3.01
C PRO A 50 -9.58 7.47 3.82
N ILE A 51 -9.00 6.27 3.94
CA ILE A 51 -9.67 5.15 4.62
C ILE A 51 -9.99 5.51 6.07
N GLU A 52 -9.14 6.31 6.69
CA GLU A 52 -9.24 6.81 8.05
C GLU A 52 -10.49 7.65 8.24
N VAL A 53 -10.75 8.57 7.31
CA VAL A 53 -11.97 9.39 7.29
C VAL A 53 -13.20 8.54 7.00
N GLY A 54 -13.11 7.63 6.03
CA GLY A 54 -14.24 6.81 5.60
C GLY A 54 -14.66 5.72 6.60
N SER A 55 -13.74 5.23 7.41
CA SER A 55 -13.99 4.17 8.41
C SER A 55 -14.13 4.70 9.84
N GLY A 56 -13.86 5.99 10.06
CA GLY A 56 -13.92 6.60 11.39
C GLY A 56 -12.78 6.16 12.32
N ILE A 57 -11.70 5.58 11.78
CA ILE A 57 -10.54 5.18 12.57
C ILE A 57 -9.57 6.35 12.72
N THR A 58 -8.88 6.39 13.87
CA THR A 58 -7.74 7.28 14.09
C THR A 58 -6.62 6.97 13.09
N VAL A 59 -5.85 7.96 12.67
CA VAL A 59 -4.68 7.76 11.80
C VAL A 59 -3.63 6.94 12.55
N ILE A 60 -3.59 5.64 12.29
CA ILE A 60 -2.77 4.66 13.02
C ILE A 60 -1.27 4.95 12.86
N GLY A 61 -0.81 5.43 11.70
CA GLY A 61 0.62 5.62 11.41
C GLY A 61 1.35 6.64 12.30
N HIS A 62 0.61 7.51 13.01
CA HIS A 62 1.15 8.49 13.96
C HIS A 62 0.64 8.26 15.39
N ASP A 63 0.03 7.11 15.64
CA ASP A 63 -0.61 6.82 16.91
C ASP A 63 0.44 6.55 18.02
N PRO A 64 0.29 7.13 19.23
CA PRO A 64 1.10 6.81 20.39
C PRO A 64 1.21 5.31 20.70
N PHE A 65 0.21 4.52 20.31
CA PHE A 65 0.19 3.07 20.40
C PHE A 65 1.50 2.42 19.93
N TRP A 66 2.05 2.86 18.79
CA TRP A 66 3.29 2.27 18.29
C TRP A 66 4.52 2.63 19.13
N ALA A 67 4.53 3.81 19.74
CA ALA A 67 5.60 4.23 20.63
C ALA A 67 5.59 3.43 21.94
N GLU A 68 4.41 3.06 22.43
CA GLU A 68 4.23 2.19 23.60
C GLU A 68 4.53 0.72 23.30
N LEU A 69 4.17 0.25 22.10
CA LEU A 69 4.36 -1.14 21.71
C LEU A 69 5.83 -1.49 21.40
N ILE A 70 6.56 -0.57 20.76
CA ILE A 70 7.95 -0.77 20.32
C ILE A 70 8.76 0.46 20.70
N SER A 71 9.79 0.28 21.52
CA SER A 71 10.68 1.39 21.88
C SER A 71 11.55 1.82 20.68
N ASP A 72 12.06 3.05 20.69
CA ASP A 72 12.96 3.53 19.63
C ASP A 72 14.25 2.70 19.55
N GLU A 73 14.77 2.25 20.69
CA GLU A 73 15.98 1.43 20.77
C GLU A 73 15.75 0.05 20.17
N GLU A 74 14.65 -0.61 20.56
CA GLU A 74 14.21 -1.89 20.00
C GLU A 74 14.00 -1.80 18.49
N TYR A 75 13.32 -0.75 18.02
CA TYR A 75 13.11 -0.51 16.60
C TYR A 75 14.43 -0.40 15.84
N ARG A 76 15.38 0.41 16.33
CA ARG A 76 16.68 0.59 15.67
C ARG A 76 17.48 -0.71 15.63
N ALA A 77 17.54 -1.43 16.75
CA ALA A 77 18.27 -2.69 16.84
C ALA A 77 17.72 -3.74 15.88
N GLU A 78 16.39 -3.94 15.85
CA GLU A 78 15.78 -4.93 14.98
C GLU A 78 15.77 -4.51 13.52
N ALA A 79 15.54 -3.23 13.21
CA ALA A 79 15.64 -2.74 11.84
C ALA A 79 17.06 -2.96 11.27
N ALA A 80 18.11 -2.74 12.08
CA ALA A 80 19.49 -3.00 11.67
C ALA A 80 19.76 -4.51 11.45
N ALA A 81 19.29 -5.36 12.37
CA ALA A 81 19.39 -6.81 12.22
C ALA A 81 18.65 -7.32 10.96
N LEU A 82 17.46 -6.81 10.70
CA LEU A 82 16.66 -7.15 9.51
C LEU A 82 17.25 -6.59 8.21
N ALA A 83 17.90 -5.42 8.26
CA ALA A 83 18.63 -4.86 7.13
C ALA A 83 19.78 -5.77 6.70
N SER A 84 20.52 -6.36 7.65
CA SER A 84 21.56 -7.36 7.34
C SER A 84 21.00 -8.61 6.65
N ARG A 85 19.71 -8.91 6.88
CA ARG A 85 18.98 -10.01 6.23
C ARG A 85 18.39 -9.60 4.89
N GLY A 86 18.44 -8.33 4.49
CA GLY A 86 17.91 -7.82 3.22
C GLY A 86 16.47 -7.29 3.27
N TYR A 87 15.96 -6.95 4.45
CA TYR A 87 14.66 -6.28 4.59
C TYR A 87 14.81 -4.77 4.83
N VAL A 88 13.88 -3.99 4.29
CA VAL A 88 13.78 -2.56 4.57
C VAL A 88 12.57 -2.31 5.44
N ILE A 89 12.80 -2.09 6.74
CA ILE A 89 11.76 -1.71 7.70
C ILE A 89 11.69 -0.19 7.77
N LYS A 90 10.47 0.36 7.63
CA LYS A 90 10.25 1.82 7.42
C LYS A 90 9.89 2.56 8.70
N ASN A 91 9.16 1.89 9.59
CA ASN A 91 8.66 2.43 10.84
C ASN A 91 8.27 1.28 11.80
N LYS A 92 7.83 1.63 13.00
CA LYS A 92 7.43 0.68 14.06
C LYS A 92 6.23 -0.18 13.68
N GLU A 93 5.22 0.40 13.03
CA GLU A 93 4.09 -0.35 12.47
C GLU A 93 4.58 -1.45 11.51
N HIS A 94 5.50 -1.11 10.60
CA HIS A 94 6.07 -2.08 9.67
C HIS A 94 6.85 -3.18 10.41
N LEU A 95 7.57 -2.85 11.49
CA LEU A 95 8.23 -3.86 12.32
C LEU A 95 7.23 -4.81 12.99
N ALA A 96 6.15 -4.27 13.56
CA ALA A 96 5.09 -5.07 14.17
C ALA A 96 4.44 -6.02 13.14
N ASN A 97 4.12 -5.51 11.96
CA ASN A 97 3.58 -6.30 10.85
C ASN A 97 4.58 -7.36 10.36
N PHE A 98 5.87 -7.05 10.32
CA PHE A 98 6.91 -8.00 9.95
C PHE A 98 7.04 -9.15 10.97
N ARG A 99 6.94 -8.86 12.28
CA ARG A 99 6.91 -9.90 13.32
C ARG A 99 5.73 -10.85 13.14
N ALA A 100 4.54 -10.31 12.85
CA ALA A 100 3.36 -11.11 12.54
C ALA A 100 3.56 -11.97 11.27
N PHE A 101 4.21 -11.41 10.24
CA PHE A 101 4.59 -12.13 9.04
C PHE A 101 5.50 -13.33 9.36
N GLU A 102 6.59 -13.16 10.12
CA GLU A 102 7.47 -14.28 10.47
C GLU A 102 6.80 -15.30 11.40
N ALA A 103 5.92 -14.86 12.30
CA ALA A 103 5.16 -15.75 13.15
C ALA A 103 4.24 -16.66 12.30
N ALA A 104 3.52 -16.09 11.33
CA ALA A 104 2.62 -16.83 10.46
C ALA A 104 3.38 -17.71 9.45
N LEU A 105 4.31 -17.12 8.71
CA LEU A 105 4.94 -17.72 7.55
C LEU A 105 6.33 -18.30 7.82
N GLY A 106 6.75 -18.30 9.08
CA GLY A 106 8.08 -18.76 9.48
C GLY A 106 9.16 -17.73 9.17
N ARG A 107 10.35 -17.97 9.73
CA ARG A 107 11.53 -17.14 9.49
C ARG A 107 11.78 -16.99 7.99
N ASP A 108 12.00 -15.75 7.56
CA ASP A 108 12.21 -15.40 6.14
C ASP A 108 11.07 -15.83 5.20
N GLY A 109 9.87 -16.03 5.73
CA GLY A 109 8.72 -16.53 4.99
C GLY A 109 8.93 -17.95 4.45
N ALA A 110 9.66 -18.81 5.17
CA ALA A 110 9.95 -20.19 4.77
C ALA A 110 8.71 -21.03 4.41
N ARG A 111 7.54 -20.68 4.95
CA ARG A 111 6.24 -21.32 4.68
C ARG A 111 5.35 -20.49 3.74
N HIS A 112 5.90 -19.47 3.07
CA HIS A 112 5.11 -18.67 2.13
C HIS A 112 4.63 -19.56 0.97
N PRO A 113 3.32 -19.62 0.67
CA PRO A 113 2.77 -20.64 -0.23
C PRO A 113 3.16 -20.47 -1.70
N THR A 114 3.36 -19.24 -2.16
CA THR A 114 3.51 -18.92 -3.58
C THR A 114 4.71 -18.04 -3.94
N ARG A 115 5.45 -17.53 -2.96
CA ARG A 115 6.54 -16.59 -3.17
C ARG A 115 7.83 -17.20 -2.68
N LYS A 116 8.84 -17.16 -3.54
CA LYS A 116 10.18 -17.61 -3.22
C LYS A 116 11.01 -16.41 -2.80
N ARG A 117 11.70 -16.55 -1.68
CA ARG A 117 12.72 -15.59 -1.29
C ARG A 117 14.03 -15.87 -2.03
N LEU A 118 14.61 -14.84 -2.62
CA LEU A 118 15.88 -14.88 -3.33
C LEU A 118 17.03 -14.45 -2.41
N PRO A 119 18.29 -14.70 -2.79
CA PRO A 119 19.45 -14.19 -2.06
C PRO A 119 19.40 -12.68 -1.86
N VAL A 120 20.05 -12.20 -0.79
CA VAL A 120 20.14 -10.77 -0.50
C VAL A 120 20.72 -10.02 -1.69
N GLY A 121 20.07 -8.92 -2.07
CA GLY A 121 20.43 -8.13 -3.26
C GLY A 121 19.70 -8.55 -4.54
N GLN A 122 18.93 -9.64 -4.53
CA GLN A 122 18.09 -10.08 -5.65
C GLN A 122 16.60 -9.87 -5.36
N GLY A 123 15.76 -9.94 -6.40
CA GLY A 123 14.31 -9.79 -6.29
C GLY A 123 13.89 -8.40 -5.82
N CYS A 124 12.82 -8.37 -5.01
CA CYS A 124 12.27 -7.13 -4.47
C CYS A 124 13.31 -6.31 -3.70
N ALA A 125 13.37 -5.01 -3.99
CA ALA A 125 14.23 -4.04 -3.33
C ALA A 125 14.04 -3.99 -1.80
N GLY A 126 12.81 -4.25 -1.32
CA GLY A 126 12.47 -4.15 0.10
C GLY A 126 12.47 -5.45 0.91
N CYS A 127 12.43 -6.63 0.27
CA CYS A 127 12.31 -7.89 1.01
C CYS A 127 12.98 -9.12 0.37
N CYS A 128 13.59 -8.96 -0.81
CA CYS A 128 14.24 -10.02 -1.58
C CYS A 128 13.33 -11.16 -2.06
N PHE A 129 12.01 -11.05 -1.94
CA PHE A 129 11.09 -11.99 -2.60
C PHE A 129 11.10 -11.79 -4.12
N ASP A 130 10.95 -12.88 -4.86
CA ASP A 130 10.81 -12.84 -6.31
C ASP A 130 9.52 -12.11 -6.69
N VAL A 131 9.68 -11.03 -7.46
CA VAL A 131 8.59 -10.20 -7.98
C VAL A 131 8.52 -10.22 -9.51
N GLY A 132 9.39 -10.98 -10.19
CA GLY A 132 9.52 -10.95 -11.64
C GLY A 132 9.68 -9.51 -12.17
N SER A 133 8.81 -9.11 -13.10
CA SER A 133 8.75 -7.76 -13.68
C SER A 133 7.71 -6.84 -13.02
N ALA A 134 7.14 -7.23 -11.87
CA ALA A 134 6.13 -6.43 -11.20
C ALA A 134 6.73 -5.13 -10.65
N LEU A 135 6.04 -4.01 -10.88
CA LEU A 135 6.42 -2.70 -10.32
C LEU A 135 6.10 -2.58 -8.83
N PHE A 136 5.22 -3.43 -8.31
CA PHE A 136 4.76 -3.44 -6.92
C PHE A 136 4.98 -4.82 -6.30
N CYS A 137 5.52 -4.85 -5.06
CA CYS A 137 5.72 -6.09 -4.32
C CYS A 137 4.49 -6.38 -3.47
N ASP A 138 3.82 -7.50 -3.73
CA ASP A 138 2.65 -7.94 -2.98
C ASP A 138 2.99 -8.49 -1.58
N VAL A 139 4.27 -8.79 -1.30
CA VAL A 139 4.72 -9.24 0.02
C VAL A 139 4.98 -8.07 0.96
N CYS A 140 5.75 -7.05 0.54
CA CYS A 140 6.19 -5.96 1.42
C CYS A 140 5.71 -4.56 1.00
N GLY A 141 4.97 -4.44 -0.10
CA GLY A 141 4.44 -3.16 -0.58
C GLY A 141 5.46 -2.20 -1.18
N ALA A 142 6.67 -2.66 -1.54
CA ALA A 142 7.67 -1.82 -2.20
C ALA A 142 7.19 -1.33 -3.58
N TYR A 143 7.41 -0.05 -3.87
CA TYR A 143 7.19 0.58 -5.18
C TYR A 143 8.25 1.70 -5.40
N PRO A 144 9.09 1.61 -6.45
CA PRO A 144 9.23 0.46 -7.34
C PRO A 144 9.69 -0.78 -6.57
N ALA A 145 9.18 -1.95 -6.94
CA ALA A 145 9.53 -3.22 -6.33
C ALA A 145 10.88 -3.74 -6.84
N THR A 146 11.18 -3.50 -8.12
CA THR A 146 12.45 -3.86 -8.72
C THR A 146 13.56 -2.94 -8.23
N ARG A 147 14.75 -3.51 -8.02
CA ARG A 147 15.97 -2.74 -7.78
C ARG A 147 16.33 -2.01 -9.09
N SER A 148 16.61 -0.71 -8.99
CA SER A 148 17.14 0.10 -10.10
C SER A 148 18.58 -0.28 -10.42
#